data_AF-A0A2G8KI54-F1
#
_entry.id   AF-A0A2G8KI54-F1
#
_cell.length_a   1.000
_cell.length_b   1.000
_cell.length_c   1.000
_cell.angle_alpha   90.00
_cell.angle_beta   90.00
_cell.angle_gamma   90.00
#
_symmetry.space_group_name_H-M   'P 1'
#
loop_
_entity.id
_entity.type
_entity.pdbx_description
1 polymer ?
#
loop_
_entity_poly.entity_id
_entity_poly.type
_entity_poly.pdbx_seq_one_letter_code
_entity_poly.pdbx_strand_id
1 'polypeptide(L)'
;MFQKLVQLLLSLFLFYHNSTLNRGLLRRTAEALGVKKLIPTRTGGTRWIGHTQAALNNLLSGYPAIIQHWLEIKDHNKTSADSKGKSAGFIKLLLSRTFLELIHFVVDITSILSILSRTFQKRDMNMQSIPKLVDDTIHSLEKLKTHWCNNLSVKQKICTPDIESLTIGLRPFYLPREFTQILVTAVYIHPKANADNAHNQLKATINRIENSHPDAVNLIMGDFNHCKIDDLLPTYTQYIDLPTRNNTTLDMCYGNVNGSNYKVKALAQLGSSDHSIIHMSPKYHRELERSKPIEKTQLSWNKEAVDQLRGCFECTDWNVFDDPNLQDTTTTVTEYINFCADLIIPKKSFRIFPNSKPWLSKELKSLVYEKKAAFSSGDFDLVKTKQREIKKEVKRCKKSTERNWKINLKGVIRKQPGK
;
A
#
# COMPACT_ATOMS: atom_id res chain seq x y z
N MET A 1 4.29 -11.72 23.29
CA MET A 1 3.70 -10.42 22.88
C MET A 1 3.14 -10.45 21.44
N PHE A 2 3.86 -11.00 20.46
CA PHE A 2 3.38 -11.17 19.07
C PHE A 2 2.04 -11.94 18.95
N GLN A 3 1.85 -13.03 19.69
CA GLN A 3 0.55 -13.75 19.71
C GLN A 3 -0.62 -12.85 20.15
N LYS A 4 -0.40 -11.96 21.13
CA LYS A 4 -1.40 -10.97 21.56
C LYS A 4 -1.73 -9.98 20.45
N LEU A 5 -0.74 -9.57 19.64
CA LEU A 5 -0.97 -8.74 18.45
C LEU A 5 -1.81 -9.47 17.40
N VAL A 6 -1.48 -10.71 17.07
CA VAL A 6 -2.25 -11.51 16.11
C VAL A 6 -3.70 -11.69 16.59
N GLN A 7 -3.89 -11.98 17.88
CA GLN A 7 -5.20 -12.11 18.50
C GLN A 7 -5.95 -10.77 18.49
N LEU A 8 -5.29 -9.65 18.79
CA LEU A 8 -5.89 -8.31 18.71
C LEU A 8 -6.39 -8.03 17.30
N LEU A 9 -5.55 -8.21 16.27
CA LEU A 9 -5.93 -7.93 14.88
C LEU A 9 -7.11 -8.80 14.42
N LEU A 10 -7.13 -10.08 14.82
CA LEU A 10 -8.25 -10.96 14.52
C LEU A 10 -9.52 -10.54 15.28
N SER A 11 -9.39 -10.20 16.56
CA SER A 11 -10.53 -9.81 17.40
C SER A 11 -11.11 -8.47 16.96
N LEU A 12 -10.25 -7.52 16.59
CA LEU A 12 -10.61 -6.25 15.96
C LEU A 12 -11.38 -6.50 14.65
N PHE A 13 -10.86 -7.37 13.78
CA PHE A 13 -11.59 -7.76 12.56
C PHE A 13 -12.97 -8.33 12.90
N LEU A 14 -13.07 -9.30 13.81
CA LEU A 14 -14.34 -9.94 14.17
C LEU A 14 -15.33 -8.95 14.80
N PHE A 15 -14.85 -8.02 15.63
CA PHE A 15 -15.65 -7.00 16.30
C PHE A 15 -16.43 -6.13 15.29
N TYR A 16 -15.78 -5.75 14.19
CA TYR A 16 -16.39 -4.97 13.10
C TYR A 16 -16.96 -5.83 11.98
N HIS A 17 -16.53 -7.08 11.84
CA HIS A 17 -17.03 -8.00 10.84
C HIS A 17 -18.44 -8.50 11.19
N ASN A 18 -18.66 -8.84 12.46
CA ASN A 18 -19.87 -9.49 12.93
C ASN A 18 -20.98 -8.51 13.31
N SER A 19 -20.67 -7.22 13.48
CA SER A 19 -21.65 -6.18 13.84
C SER A 19 -21.75 -5.11 12.75
N THR A 20 -22.87 -5.09 12.04
CA THR A 20 -23.21 -4.03 11.07
C THR A 20 -23.34 -2.68 11.75
N LEU A 21 -23.86 -2.66 12.98
CA LEU A 21 -23.96 -1.48 13.84
C LEU A 21 -22.57 -0.88 14.15
N ASN A 22 -21.66 -1.67 14.72
CA ASN A 22 -20.32 -1.20 15.09
C ASN A 22 -19.53 -0.74 13.86
N ARG A 23 -19.73 -1.41 12.71
CA ARG A 23 -19.13 -0.98 11.45
C ARG A 23 -19.73 0.34 10.95
N GLY A 24 -21.03 0.55 11.12
CA GLY A 24 -21.71 1.80 10.77
C GLY A 24 -21.23 2.95 11.64
N LEU A 25 -21.14 2.73 12.95
CA LEU A 25 -20.64 3.71 13.92
C LEU A 25 -19.18 4.06 13.66
N LEU A 26 -18.28 3.07 13.52
CA LEU A 26 -16.88 3.34 13.16
C LEU A 26 -16.74 4.17 11.88
N ARG A 27 -17.60 3.95 10.88
CA ARG A 27 -17.57 4.76 9.65
C ARG A 27 -17.96 6.20 9.92
N ARG A 28 -18.98 6.44 10.75
CA ARG A 28 -19.39 7.80 11.15
C ARG A 28 -18.27 8.48 11.95
N THR A 29 -17.67 7.79 12.91
CA THR A 29 -16.53 8.30 13.68
C THR A 29 -15.33 8.60 12.77
N ALA A 30 -15.05 7.73 11.79
CA ALA A 30 -13.97 7.97 10.83
C ALA A 30 -14.26 9.14 9.88
N GLU A 31 -15.50 9.30 9.43
CA GLU A 31 -15.95 10.43 8.61
C GLU A 31 -15.85 11.74 9.40
N ALA A 32 -16.28 11.75 10.68
CA ALA A 32 -16.16 12.91 11.57
C ALA A 32 -14.70 13.31 11.83
N LEU A 33 -13.80 12.34 11.98
CA LEU A 33 -12.35 12.57 12.18
C LEU A 33 -11.57 12.76 10.87
N GLY A 34 -12.24 12.82 9.72
CA GLY A 34 -11.58 12.97 8.42
C GLY A 34 -10.64 11.81 8.05
N VAL A 35 -10.74 10.65 8.71
CA VAL A 35 -9.87 9.49 8.50
C VAL A 35 -10.33 8.72 7.25
N LYS A 36 -9.38 8.33 6.38
CA LYS A 36 -9.71 7.63 5.13
C LYS A 36 -10.26 6.24 5.48
N LYS A 37 -11.46 5.93 4.99
CA LYS A 37 -12.27 4.74 5.29
C LYS A 37 -11.51 3.42 5.10
N LEU A 38 -10.89 2.90 6.18
CA LEU A 38 -10.21 1.61 6.19
C LEU A 38 -10.75 0.77 7.36
N ILE A 39 -11.67 -0.12 7.02
CA ILE A 39 -12.25 -1.08 7.97
C ILE A 39 -11.17 -2.12 8.31
N PRO A 40 -11.03 -2.54 9.58
CA PRO A 40 -10.10 -3.61 9.95
C PRO A 40 -10.29 -4.85 9.09
N THR A 41 -9.19 -5.39 8.57
CA THR A 41 -9.18 -6.55 7.68
C THR A 41 -8.71 -7.80 8.40
N ARG A 42 -9.22 -8.95 7.95
CA ARG A 42 -8.83 -10.25 8.49
C ARG A 42 -7.33 -10.50 8.31
N THR A 43 -6.69 -11.00 9.37
CA THR A 43 -5.33 -11.56 9.35
C THR A 43 -5.34 -13.06 9.00
N GLY A 44 -4.25 -13.56 8.43
CA GLY A 44 -4.07 -14.98 8.08
C GLY A 44 -4.58 -15.40 6.69
N GLY A 45 -4.52 -16.71 6.40
CA GLY A 45 -4.82 -17.30 5.08
C GLY A 45 -3.57 -17.53 4.22
N THR A 46 -3.77 -17.87 2.94
CA THR A 46 -2.67 -18.26 2.02
C THR A 46 -1.66 -17.15 1.70
N ARG A 47 -1.98 -15.89 2.01
CA ARG A 47 -1.09 -14.73 1.86
C ARG A 47 -0.81 -14.06 3.20
N TRP A 48 -0.29 -14.82 4.15
CA TRP A 48 -0.14 -14.41 5.54
C TRP A 48 0.56 -13.04 5.70
N ILE A 49 1.73 -12.81 5.07
CA ILE A 49 2.46 -11.52 5.13
C ILE A 49 1.60 -10.36 4.62
N GLY A 50 0.98 -10.52 3.44
CA GLY A 50 0.18 -9.46 2.84
C GLY A 50 -1.08 -9.13 3.65
N HIS A 51 -1.74 -10.14 4.22
CA HIS A 51 -2.92 -9.94 5.07
C HIS A 51 -2.56 -9.29 6.41
N THR A 52 -1.45 -9.69 7.02
CA THR A 52 -0.95 -9.09 8.26
C THR A 52 -0.53 -7.63 8.03
N GLN A 53 0.21 -7.35 6.95
CA GLN A 53 0.61 -5.97 6.60
C GLN A 53 -0.62 -5.08 6.35
N ALA A 54 -1.62 -5.57 5.60
CA ALA A 54 -2.85 -4.82 5.37
C ALA A 54 -3.63 -4.56 6.66
N ALA A 55 -3.75 -5.55 7.55
CA ALA A 55 -4.43 -5.37 8.82
C ALA A 55 -3.72 -4.35 9.73
N LEU A 56 -2.39 -4.39 9.80
CA LEU A 56 -1.59 -3.42 10.55
C LEU A 56 -1.72 -2.01 9.97
N ASN A 57 -1.60 -1.86 8.65
CA ASN A 57 -1.75 -0.57 7.99
C ASN A 57 -3.15 0.02 8.19
N ASN A 58 -4.20 -0.82 8.15
CA ASN A 58 -5.57 -0.38 8.42
C ASN A 58 -5.77 0.00 9.88
N LEU A 59 -5.16 -0.74 10.82
CA LEU A 59 -5.18 -0.40 12.24
C LEU A 59 -4.51 0.96 12.47
N LEU A 60 -3.30 1.19 11.95
CA LEU A 60 -2.57 2.45 12.14
C LEU A 60 -3.26 3.61 11.44
N SER A 61 -3.71 3.43 10.19
CA SER A 61 -4.41 4.48 9.44
C SER A 61 -5.77 4.83 10.07
N GLY A 62 -6.45 3.84 10.64
CA GLY A 62 -7.74 3.97 11.30
C GLY A 62 -7.66 4.24 12.80
N TYR A 63 -6.45 4.34 13.36
CA TYR A 63 -6.19 4.31 14.80
C TYR A 63 -7.05 5.32 15.58
N PRO A 64 -7.13 6.60 15.17
CA PRO A 64 -7.90 7.61 15.92
C PRO A 64 -9.39 7.28 15.96
N ALA A 65 -9.95 6.84 14.82
CA ALA A 65 -11.36 6.46 14.73
C ALA A 65 -11.69 5.18 15.51
N ILE A 66 -10.76 4.22 15.53
CA ILE A 66 -10.93 2.97 16.28
C ILE A 66 -10.91 3.24 17.79
N ILE A 67 -9.97 4.04 18.27
CA ILE A 67 -9.87 4.42 19.68
C ILE A 67 -11.09 5.23 20.10
N GLN A 68 -11.45 6.26 19.34
CA GLN A 68 -12.59 7.12 19.65
C GLN A 68 -13.90 6.32 19.73
N HIS A 69 -14.17 5.45 18.76
CA HIS A 69 -15.37 4.62 18.77
C HIS A 69 -15.40 3.65 19.97
N TRP A 70 -14.26 3.11 20.39
CA TRP A 70 -14.21 2.25 21.57
C TRP A 70 -14.37 3.00 22.89
N LEU A 71 -13.92 4.25 22.97
CA LEU A 71 -14.22 5.13 24.10
C LEU A 71 -15.73 5.40 24.18
N GLU A 72 -16.38 5.71 23.05
CA GLU A 72 -17.84 5.88 22.97
C GLU A 72 -18.59 4.61 23.41
N ILE A 73 -18.13 3.42 23.00
CA ILE A 73 -18.74 2.15 23.42
C ILE A 73 -18.61 1.92 24.93
N LYS A 74 -17.49 2.33 25.54
CA LYS A 74 -17.24 2.19 26.97
C LYS A 74 -18.20 3.07 27.79
N ASP A 75 -18.44 4.29 27.31
CA ASP A 75 -19.18 5.32 28.06
C ASP A 75 -20.70 5.27 27.79
N HIS A 76 -21.14 4.68 26.67
CA HIS A 76 -22.56 4.57 26.37
C HIS A 76 -23.31 3.55 27.25
N ASN A 77 -24.44 3.94 27.83
CA ASN A 77 -25.27 3.08 28.68
C ASN A 77 -26.00 1.94 27.95
N LYS A 78 -26.14 2.01 26.61
CA LYS A 78 -26.91 1.03 25.80
C LYS A 78 -26.06 -0.07 25.13
N THR A 79 -24.75 -0.13 25.38
CA THR A 79 -23.85 -1.16 24.81
C THR A 79 -23.73 -2.39 25.70
N SER A 80 -23.62 -3.58 25.10
CA SER A 80 -23.54 -4.84 25.85
C SER A 80 -22.28 -4.92 26.72
N ALA A 81 -22.39 -5.59 27.88
CA ALA A 81 -21.26 -5.79 28.79
C ALA A 81 -20.06 -6.47 28.11
N ASP A 82 -20.31 -7.42 27.21
CA ASP A 82 -19.28 -8.07 26.38
C ASP A 82 -18.57 -7.09 25.45
N SER A 83 -19.31 -6.19 24.78
CA SER A 83 -18.69 -5.18 23.90
C SER A 83 -17.88 -4.15 24.69
N LYS A 84 -18.36 -3.77 25.88
CA LYS A 84 -17.65 -2.88 26.80
C LYS A 84 -16.33 -3.52 27.29
N GLY A 85 -16.39 -4.78 27.73
CA GLY A 85 -15.21 -5.53 28.19
C GLY A 85 -14.16 -5.70 27.10
N LYS A 86 -14.57 -6.07 25.88
CA LYS A 86 -13.67 -6.17 24.71
C LYS A 86 -13.02 -4.82 24.37
N SER A 87 -13.81 -3.76 24.28
CA SER A 87 -13.33 -2.42 23.94
C SER A 87 -12.33 -1.90 24.98
N ALA A 88 -12.62 -2.09 26.28
CA ALA A 88 -11.71 -1.73 27.36
C ALA A 88 -10.37 -2.50 27.28
N GLY A 89 -10.43 -3.80 27.01
CA GLY A 89 -9.24 -4.63 26.81
C GLY A 89 -8.39 -4.18 25.60
N PHE A 90 -9.04 -3.82 24.49
CA PHE A 90 -8.34 -3.34 23.29
C PHE A 90 -7.70 -1.98 23.51
N ILE A 91 -8.41 -1.04 24.15
CA ILE A 91 -7.88 0.29 24.51
C ILE A 91 -6.64 0.12 25.39
N LYS A 92 -6.70 -0.73 26.43
CA LYS A 92 -5.56 -0.98 27.33
C LYS A 92 -4.32 -1.47 26.57
N LEU A 93 -4.49 -2.33 25.57
CA LEU A 93 -3.40 -2.80 24.73
C LEU A 93 -2.87 -1.70 23.80
N LEU A 94 -3.75 -0.98 23.10
CA LEU A 94 -3.34 0.03 22.13
C LEU A 94 -2.79 1.31 22.76
N LEU A 95 -3.11 1.62 24.02
CA LEU A 95 -2.49 2.71 24.76
C LEU A 95 -1.17 2.30 25.45
N SER A 96 -0.81 1.01 25.43
CA SER A 96 0.47 0.56 25.97
C SER A 96 1.61 0.92 25.01
N ARG A 97 2.54 1.75 25.49
CA ARG A 97 3.75 2.13 24.74
C ARG A 97 4.48 0.91 24.18
N THR A 98 4.79 -0.07 25.03
CA THR A 98 5.50 -1.30 24.63
C THR A 98 4.76 -2.08 23.54
N PHE A 99 3.43 -2.06 23.57
CA PHE A 99 2.61 -2.76 22.59
C PHE A 99 2.52 -2.00 21.25
N LEU A 100 2.48 -0.67 21.29
CA LEU A 100 2.61 0.18 20.10
C LEU A 100 3.99 0.04 19.46
N GLU A 101 5.06 0.02 20.25
CA GLU A 101 6.43 -0.24 19.76
C GLU A 101 6.49 -1.59 19.04
N LEU A 102 5.87 -2.64 19.60
CA LEU A 102 5.74 -3.93 18.92
C LEU A 102 4.95 -3.82 17.60
N ILE A 103 3.82 -3.08 17.57
CA ILE A 103 3.01 -2.91 16.35
C ILE A 103 3.87 -2.28 15.25
N HIS A 104 4.58 -1.20 15.56
CA HIS A 104 5.46 -0.51 14.61
C HIS A 104 6.62 -1.40 14.16
N PHE A 105 7.27 -2.11 15.09
CA PHE A 105 8.31 -3.08 14.76
C PHE A 105 7.80 -4.17 13.79
N VAL A 106 6.60 -4.71 14.02
CA VAL A 106 6.01 -5.72 13.13
C VAL A 106 5.63 -5.11 11.77
N VAL A 107 5.23 -3.83 11.72
CA VAL A 107 5.02 -3.10 10.46
C VAL A 107 6.32 -3.01 9.66
N ASP A 108 7.45 -2.73 10.30
CA ASP A 108 8.75 -2.63 9.63
C ASP A 108 9.17 -3.99 9.06
N ILE A 109 9.10 -5.04 9.88
CA ILE A 109 9.40 -6.42 9.47
C ILE A 109 8.49 -6.87 8.33
N THR A 110 7.18 -6.67 8.46
CA THR A 110 6.22 -7.07 7.42
C THR A 110 6.37 -6.23 6.16
N SER A 111 6.84 -4.99 6.25
CA SER A 111 7.11 -4.14 5.09
C SER A 111 8.28 -4.68 4.27
N ILE A 112 9.37 -5.07 4.91
CA ILE A 112 10.51 -5.74 4.24
C ILE A 112 10.06 -7.07 3.63
N LEU A 113 9.45 -7.96 4.43
CA LEU A 113 9.00 -9.27 3.98
C LEU A 113 7.93 -9.19 2.88
N SER A 114 7.13 -8.12 2.85
CA SER A 114 6.12 -7.91 1.81
C SER A 114 6.72 -7.66 0.44
N ILE A 115 7.92 -7.10 0.34
CA ILE A 115 8.59 -6.85 -0.93
C ILE A 115 8.97 -8.21 -1.53
N LEU A 116 9.71 -9.02 -0.76
CA LEU A 116 10.08 -10.39 -1.14
C LEU A 116 8.86 -11.23 -1.50
N SER A 117 7.84 -11.23 -0.63
CA SER A 117 6.60 -11.98 -0.84
C SER A 117 5.86 -11.55 -2.12
N ARG A 118 5.80 -10.25 -2.43
CA ARG A 118 5.14 -9.74 -3.64
C ARG A 118 5.96 -10.02 -4.90
N THR A 119 7.29 -9.99 -4.81
CA THR A 119 8.17 -10.31 -5.94
C THR A 119 8.09 -11.79 -6.31
N PHE A 120 8.04 -12.70 -5.33
CA PHE A 120 7.78 -14.12 -5.58
C PHE A 120 6.41 -14.40 -6.22
N GLN A 121 5.46 -13.47 -6.11
CA GLN A 121 4.13 -13.58 -6.71
C GLN A 121 4.05 -12.97 -8.12
N LYS A 122 5.11 -12.34 -8.62
CA LYS A 122 5.18 -11.80 -9.99
C LYS A 122 5.32 -12.93 -11.00
N ARG A 123 4.67 -12.79 -12.16
CA ARG A 123 4.69 -13.81 -13.22
C ARG A 123 5.97 -13.77 -14.07
N ASP A 124 6.56 -12.60 -14.13
CA ASP A 124 7.77 -12.20 -14.86
C ASP A 124 9.02 -12.19 -13.95
N MET A 125 8.95 -12.88 -12.81
CA MET A 125 10.06 -12.91 -11.86
C MET A 125 11.28 -13.62 -12.47
N ASN A 126 12.42 -12.92 -12.49
CA ASN A 126 13.69 -13.47 -12.97
C ASN A 126 14.30 -14.38 -11.89
N MET A 127 14.36 -15.68 -12.16
CA MET A 127 14.84 -16.69 -11.22
C MET A 127 16.29 -16.46 -10.77
N GLN A 128 17.13 -15.86 -11.64
CA GLN A 128 18.53 -15.54 -11.33
C GLN A 128 18.67 -14.40 -10.32
N SER A 129 17.64 -13.56 -10.16
CA SER A 129 17.64 -12.46 -9.19
C SER A 129 17.15 -12.87 -7.80
N ILE A 130 16.62 -14.09 -7.65
CA ILE A 130 16.07 -14.57 -6.37
C ILE A 130 17.13 -14.63 -5.27
N PRO A 131 18.32 -15.23 -5.47
CA PRO A 131 19.30 -15.36 -4.39
C PRO A 131 19.69 -13.98 -3.84
N LYS A 132 20.03 -13.06 -4.76
CA LYS A 132 20.32 -11.67 -4.41
C LYS A 132 19.18 -10.98 -3.65
N LEU A 133 17.93 -11.15 -4.10
CA LEU A 133 16.77 -10.55 -3.43
C LEU A 133 16.54 -11.13 -2.02
N VAL A 134 16.80 -12.42 -1.83
CA VAL A 134 16.74 -13.07 -0.51
C VAL A 134 17.86 -12.55 0.38
N ASP A 135 19.09 -12.46 -0.13
CA ASP A 135 20.25 -11.92 0.60
C ASP A 135 20.02 -10.46 1.00
N ASP A 136 19.54 -9.62 0.08
CA ASP A 136 19.17 -8.23 0.35
C ASP A 136 18.06 -8.13 1.43
N THR A 137 17.12 -9.08 1.42
CA THR A 137 16.05 -9.15 2.44
C THR A 137 16.61 -9.56 3.79
N ILE A 138 17.47 -10.57 3.85
CA ILE A 138 18.15 -11.03 5.07
C ILE A 138 18.99 -9.90 5.64
N HIS A 139 19.82 -9.26 4.83
CA HIS A 139 20.63 -8.11 5.21
C HIS A 139 19.77 -6.97 5.77
N SER A 140 18.63 -6.68 5.14
CA SER A 140 17.69 -5.66 5.64
C SER A 140 17.09 -6.04 7.01
N LEU A 141 16.78 -7.31 7.24
CA LEU A 141 16.28 -7.81 8.52
C LEU A 141 17.36 -7.85 9.61
N GLU A 142 18.60 -8.21 9.25
CA GLU A 142 19.74 -8.19 10.16
C GLU A 142 20.08 -6.76 10.57
N LYS A 143 20.01 -5.81 9.63
CA LYS A 143 20.16 -4.40 9.95
C LYS A 143 19.09 -3.89 10.90
N LEU A 144 17.82 -4.32 10.78
CA LEU A 144 16.79 -3.95 11.76
C LEU A 144 17.12 -4.40 13.19
N LYS A 145 17.94 -5.44 13.39
CA LYS A 145 18.39 -5.85 14.73
C LYS A 145 19.33 -4.84 15.37
N THR A 146 20.04 -4.04 14.56
CA THR A 146 21.02 -3.07 15.05
C THR A 146 20.50 -1.64 14.91
N HIS A 147 19.99 -1.23 13.74
CA HIS A 147 19.50 0.14 13.46
C HIS A 147 18.45 0.16 12.33
N TRP A 148 17.42 1.01 12.41
CA TRP A 148 16.42 1.22 11.32
C TRP A 148 16.88 2.21 10.22
N CYS A 149 18.06 2.81 10.43
CA CYS A 149 18.73 3.72 9.51
C CYS A 149 20.24 3.51 9.63
N ASN A 150 21.02 3.73 8.56
CA ASN A 150 22.47 3.50 8.61
C ASN A 150 23.18 4.57 9.47
N ASN A 151 22.73 5.82 9.39
CA ASN A 151 23.45 6.98 9.91
C ASN A 151 22.56 7.85 10.81
N LEU A 152 22.13 7.32 11.97
CA LEU A 152 21.48 8.14 12.99
C LEU A 152 22.56 8.96 13.71
N SER A 153 22.46 10.28 13.64
CA SER A 153 23.40 11.16 14.34
C SER A 153 22.68 12.40 14.85
N VAL A 154 22.97 12.81 16.07
CA VAL A 154 22.57 14.13 16.54
C VAL A 154 23.49 15.15 15.87
N LYS A 155 22.91 16.08 15.12
CA LYS A 155 23.66 17.14 14.43
C LYS A 155 23.81 18.37 15.33
N GLN A 156 22.76 18.72 16.07
CA GLN A 156 22.77 19.90 16.92
C GLN A 156 21.78 19.77 18.08
N LYS A 157 22.15 20.34 19.23
CA LYS A 157 21.29 20.52 20.40
C LYS A 157 21.37 21.99 20.83
N ILE A 158 20.21 22.61 21.03
CA ILE A 158 20.09 23.95 21.59
C ILE A 158 19.06 23.87 22.72
N CYS A 159 19.41 24.43 23.87
CA CYS A 159 18.49 24.64 24.97
C CYS A 159 18.83 25.99 25.57
N THR A 160 18.05 27.00 25.20
CA THR A 160 18.16 28.36 25.71
C THR A 160 16.80 28.80 26.25
N PRO A 161 16.72 29.88 27.05
CA PRO A 161 15.43 30.37 27.53
C PRO A 161 14.44 30.72 26.41
N ASP A 162 14.96 31.06 25.22
CA ASP A 162 14.16 31.50 24.08
C ASP A 162 13.82 30.36 23.11
N ILE A 163 14.64 29.31 23.03
CA ILE A 163 14.42 28.18 22.11
C ILE A 163 15.06 26.89 22.61
N GLU A 164 14.29 25.80 22.51
CA GLU A 164 14.77 24.43 22.62
C GLU A 164 14.69 23.77 21.24
N SER A 165 15.80 23.22 20.76
CA SER A 165 15.86 22.58 19.45
C SER A 165 16.80 21.38 19.42
N LEU A 166 16.36 20.31 18.78
CA LEU A 166 17.14 19.10 18.55
C LEU A 166 17.10 18.74 17.06
N THR A 167 18.26 18.77 16.43
CA THR A 167 18.41 18.31 15.04
C THR A 167 19.06 16.93 15.00
N ILE A 168 18.38 15.99 14.35
CA ILE A 168 18.84 14.63 14.13
C ILE A 168 18.93 14.39 12.64
N GLY A 169 20.08 13.87 12.19
CA GLY A 169 20.23 13.34 10.85
C GLY A 169 20.02 11.84 10.83
N LEU A 170 19.30 11.37 9.82
CA LEU A 170 19.01 9.95 9.61
C LEU A 170 18.98 9.64 8.11
N ARG A 171 19.58 8.50 7.75
CA ARG A 171 19.50 7.94 6.39
C ARG A 171 18.75 6.61 6.40
N PRO A 172 17.43 6.61 6.13
CA PRO A 172 16.65 5.38 6.00
C PRO A 172 17.21 4.50 4.89
N PHE A 173 17.02 3.18 4.98
CA PHE A 173 17.52 2.25 3.97
C PHE A 173 16.95 2.49 2.57
N TYR A 174 15.71 2.98 2.49
CA TYR A 174 14.98 3.19 1.24
C TYR A 174 14.76 4.68 0.94
N LEU A 175 15.79 5.49 1.12
CA LEU A 175 15.76 6.89 0.69
C LEU A 175 16.08 7.00 -0.82
N PRO A 176 15.30 7.77 -1.61
CA PRO A 176 15.63 8.05 -3.00
C PRO A 176 17.08 8.53 -3.17
N ARG A 177 17.73 8.14 -4.28
CA ARG A 177 19.15 8.44 -4.52
C ARG A 177 19.44 9.95 -4.59
N GLU A 178 18.45 10.74 -4.97
CA GLU A 178 18.51 12.20 -5.01
C GLU A 178 18.71 12.85 -3.63
N PHE A 179 18.43 12.14 -2.54
CA PHE A 179 18.61 12.65 -1.18
C PHE A 179 19.76 11.96 -0.46
N THR A 180 20.62 12.76 0.15
CA THR A 180 21.79 12.26 0.92
C THR A 180 21.41 11.81 2.33
N GLN A 181 20.44 12.46 2.96
CA GLN A 181 19.84 12.06 4.24
C GLN A 181 18.56 12.86 4.49
N ILE A 182 17.85 12.52 5.56
CA ILE A 182 16.78 13.33 6.13
C ILE A 182 17.31 13.96 7.42
N LEU A 183 17.11 15.26 7.58
CA LEU A 183 17.37 15.99 8.81
C LEU A 183 16.02 16.39 9.41
N VAL A 184 15.80 15.99 10.66
CA VAL A 184 14.60 16.34 11.42
C VAL A 184 15.02 17.23 12.58
N THR A 185 14.47 18.43 12.60
CA THR A 185 14.66 19.41 13.67
C THR A 185 13.36 19.52 14.46
N ALA A 186 13.39 19.06 15.71
CA ALA A 186 12.31 19.30 16.66
C ALA A 186 12.53 20.66 17.33
N VAL A 187 11.53 21.53 17.34
CA VAL A 187 11.60 22.88 17.91
C VAL A 187 10.51 23.06 18.98
N TYR A 188 10.88 23.68 20.10
CA TYR A 188 9.95 24.20 21.08
C TYR A 188 10.34 25.63 21.45
N ILE A 189 9.39 26.56 21.32
CA ILE A 189 9.57 27.97 21.69
C ILE A 189 8.58 28.27 22.80
N HIS A 190 9.09 28.62 23.98
CA HIS A 190 8.23 28.90 25.13
C HIS A 190 7.34 30.14 24.87
N PRO A 191 6.07 30.19 25.34
CA PRO A 191 5.16 31.32 25.08
C PRO A 191 5.66 32.70 25.55
N LYS A 192 6.64 32.72 26.47
CA LYS A 192 7.28 33.94 26.99
C LYS A 192 8.67 34.21 26.40
N ALA A 193 9.11 33.38 25.47
CA ALA A 193 10.41 33.53 24.81
C ALA A 193 10.47 34.82 23.99
N ASN A 194 11.67 35.39 23.90
CA ASN A 194 11.93 36.46 22.95
C ASN A 194 11.95 35.88 21.53
N ALA A 195 10.94 36.24 20.73
CA ALA A 195 10.75 35.72 19.38
C ALA A 195 11.94 36.05 18.45
N ASP A 196 12.55 37.22 18.58
CA ASP A 196 13.67 37.65 17.72
C ASP A 196 14.94 36.83 18.02
N ASN A 197 15.19 36.55 19.30
CA ASN A 197 16.31 35.69 19.70
C ASN A 197 16.10 34.25 19.22
N ALA A 198 14.90 33.69 19.44
CA ALA A 198 14.53 32.36 18.96
C ALA A 198 14.67 32.27 17.43
N HIS A 199 14.19 33.29 16.71
CA HIS A 199 14.32 33.42 15.26
C HIS A 199 15.78 33.39 14.81
N ASN A 200 16.62 34.25 15.37
CA ASN A 200 18.02 34.37 14.96
C ASN A 200 18.81 33.09 15.23
N GLN A 201 18.56 32.43 16.36
CA GLN A 201 19.20 31.16 16.69
C GLN A 201 18.76 30.03 15.76
N LEU A 202 17.47 29.96 15.43
CA LEU A 202 16.95 28.96 14.51
C LEU A 202 17.48 29.18 13.09
N LYS A 203 17.53 30.44 12.62
CA LYS A 203 18.12 30.81 11.32
C LYS A 203 19.58 30.39 11.20
N ALA A 204 20.39 30.72 12.20
CA ALA A 204 21.81 30.35 12.22
C ALA A 204 22.00 28.83 12.19
N THR A 205 21.10 28.09 12.84
CA THR A 205 21.10 26.62 12.85
C THR A 205 20.77 26.05 11.48
N ILE A 206 19.70 26.54 10.83
CA ILE A 206 19.28 26.09 9.51
C ILE A 206 20.37 26.38 8.47
N ASN A 207 20.90 27.61 8.44
CA ASN A 207 21.96 27.97 7.52
C ASN A 207 23.20 27.07 7.66
N ARG A 208 23.59 26.74 8.91
CA ARG A 208 24.70 25.81 9.16
C ARG A 208 24.39 24.41 8.64
N ILE A 209 23.17 23.94 8.86
CA ILE A 209 22.71 22.61 8.42
C ILE A 209 22.71 22.52 6.89
N GLU A 210 22.16 23.51 6.21
CA GLU A 210 22.08 23.58 4.74
C GLU A 210 23.47 23.64 4.11
N ASN A 211 24.35 24.49 4.64
CA ASN A 211 25.73 24.58 4.16
C ASN A 211 26.51 23.26 4.35
N SER A 212 26.20 22.51 5.40
CA SER A 212 26.85 21.23 5.67
C SER A 212 26.26 20.06 4.87
N HIS A 213 24.98 20.17 4.45
CA HIS A 213 24.23 19.10 3.81
C HIS A 213 23.24 19.65 2.76
N PRO A 214 23.73 20.16 1.62
CA PRO A 214 22.89 20.86 0.64
C PRO A 214 21.80 19.99 0.00
N ASP A 215 22.08 18.70 -0.21
CA ASP A 215 21.15 17.75 -0.84
C ASP A 215 20.33 16.95 0.19
N ALA A 216 20.21 17.43 1.43
CA ALA A 216 19.42 16.79 2.48
C ALA A 216 17.99 17.31 2.49
N VAL A 217 17.05 16.41 2.81
CA VAL A 217 15.67 16.81 3.11
C VAL A 217 15.63 17.35 4.54
N ASN A 218 15.22 18.60 4.71
CA ASN A 218 15.12 19.25 6.01
C ASN A 218 13.65 19.35 6.40
N LEU A 219 13.31 18.82 7.58
CA LEU A 219 11.99 18.89 8.19
C LEU A 219 12.11 19.52 9.56
N ILE A 220 11.56 20.71 9.73
CA ILE A 220 11.61 21.49 10.96
C ILE A 220 10.20 21.53 11.53
N MET A 221 9.98 20.90 12.68
CA MET A 221 8.65 20.72 13.24
C MET A 221 8.62 20.86 14.75
N GLY A 222 7.47 21.23 15.29
CA GLY A 222 7.24 21.30 16.72
C GLY A 222 6.30 22.44 17.09
N ASP A 223 6.35 22.88 18.34
CA ASP A 223 5.50 23.93 18.88
C ASP A 223 6.24 25.27 18.90
N PHE A 224 5.81 26.16 18.01
CA PHE A 224 6.43 27.46 17.80
C PHE A 224 5.73 28.57 18.60
N ASN A 225 4.61 28.27 19.25
CA ASN A 225 3.77 29.24 19.94
C ASN A 225 3.53 30.51 19.10
N HIS A 226 4.12 31.65 19.50
CA HIS A 226 3.95 32.95 18.86
C HIS A 226 4.98 33.26 17.76
N CYS A 227 5.95 32.38 17.48
CA CYS A 227 7.09 32.66 16.62
C CYS A 227 6.99 31.95 15.26
N LYS A 228 6.39 32.62 14.26
CA LYS A 228 6.29 32.10 12.89
C LYS A 228 7.53 32.44 12.07
N ILE A 229 8.08 31.45 11.36
CA ILE A 229 9.33 31.58 10.60
C ILE A 229 9.11 31.68 9.07
N ASP A 230 7.88 31.97 8.64
CA ASP A 230 7.47 32.01 7.23
C ASP A 230 8.35 32.96 6.39
N ASP A 231 8.64 34.15 6.91
CA ASP A 231 9.38 35.21 6.19
C ASP A 231 10.88 34.94 6.06
N LEU A 232 11.40 33.97 6.82
CA LEU A 232 12.85 33.76 7.00
C LEU A 232 13.41 32.68 6.07
N LEU A 233 12.55 31.81 5.56
CA LEU A 233 12.91 30.62 4.80
C LEU A 233 12.10 30.56 3.49
N PRO A 234 12.41 31.41 2.49
CA PRO A 234 11.65 31.46 1.24
C PRO A 234 11.69 30.15 0.45
N THR A 235 12.68 29.29 0.71
CA THR A 235 12.81 27.95 0.11
C THR A 235 12.01 26.88 0.85
N TYR A 236 11.51 27.17 2.05
CA TYR A 236 10.76 26.21 2.87
C TYR A 236 9.27 26.48 2.69
N THR A 237 8.52 25.39 2.58
CA THR A 237 7.07 25.43 2.59
C THR A 237 6.59 25.01 3.97
N GLN A 238 5.69 25.80 4.55
CA GLN A 238 4.95 25.41 5.74
C GLN A 238 3.84 24.41 5.31
N TYR A 239 3.75 23.26 5.97
CA TYR A 239 2.83 22.17 5.59
C TYR A 239 1.51 22.13 6.37
N ILE A 240 1.43 22.72 7.57
CA ILE A 240 0.28 22.63 8.49
C ILE A 240 -0.58 23.90 8.40
N ASP A 241 -1.73 23.79 7.73
CA ASP A 241 -2.69 24.88 7.51
C ASP A 241 -3.92 24.82 8.44
N LEU A 242 -3.89 23.95 9.45
CA LEU A 242 -5.04 23.62 10.28
C LEU A 242 -4.80 23.89 11.77
N PRO A 243 -5.87 24.20 12.56
CA PRO A 243 -5.72 24.47 13.99
C PRO A 243 -5.13 23.28 14.72
N THR A 244 -4.17 23.54 15.62
CA THR A 244 -3.47 22.50 16.37
C THR A 244 -3.79 22.56 17.86
N ARG A 245 -4.11 23.75 18.38
CA ARG A 245 -4.63 23.96 19.73
C ARG A 245 -5.86 24.86 19.66
N ASN A 246 -7.02 24.35 20.09
CA ASN A 246 -8.30 25.06 19.96
C ASN A 246 -8.51 25.56 18.51
N ASN A 247 -8.51 26.88 18.29
CA ASN A 247 -8.66 27.50 16.98
C ASN A 247 -7.38 28.17 16.46
N THR A 248 -6.23 27.90 17.09
CA THR A 248 -4.92 28.47 16.72
C THR A 248 -3.96 27.40 16.24
N THR A 249 -3.15 27.73 15.24
CA THR A 249 -2.06 26.88 14.72
C THR A 249 -0.76 27.30 15.40
N LEU A 250 -0.34 26.51 16.40
CA LEU A 250 0.91 26.72 17.14
C LEU A 250 1.97 25.70 16.72
N ASP A 251 1.53 24.48 16.41
CA ASP A 251 2.40 23.42 15.91
C ASP A 251 2.59 23.59 14.40
N MET A 252 3.84 23.77 13.99
CA MET A 252 4.18 24.02 12.60
C MET A 252 5.15 22.97 12.09
N CYS A 253 5.17 22.79 10.78
CA CYS A 253 6.13 21.94 10.10
C CYS A 253 6.56 22.63 8.80
N TYR A 254 7.85 22.92 8.70
CA TYR A 254 8.49 23.53 7.54
C TYR A 254 9.39 22.50 6.89
N GLY A 255 9.46 22.49 5.56
CA GLY A 255 10.49 21.73 4.88
C GLY A 255 10.82 22.24 3.49
N ASN A 256 11.98 21.80 3.01
CA ASN A 256 12.56 22.19 1.71
C ASN A 256 12.08 21.31 0.54
N VAL A 257 11.07 20.48 0.76
CA VAL A 257 10.43 19.68 -0.28
C VAL A 257 9.03 20.19 -0.54
N ASN A 258 8.50 19.99 -1.75
CA ASN A 258 7.21 20.55 -2.11
C ASN A 258 6.09 20.02 -1.18
N GLY A 259 5.52 20.91 -0.36
CA GLY A 259 4.48 20.61 0.61
C GLY A 259 3.19 20.08 0.02
N SER A 260 2.93 20.36 -1.26
CA SER A 260 1.78 19.80 -1.99
C SER A 260 1.81 18.26 -2.05
N ASN A 261 2.96 17.64 -1.78
CA ASN A 261 3.11 16.19 -1.71
C ASN A 261 2.59 15.56 -0.41
N TYR A 262 2.14 16.33 0.58
CA TYR A 262 1.65 15.80 1.85
C TYR A 262 0.17 16.12 2.08
N LYS A 263 -0.55 15.18 2.69
CA LYS A 263 -1.88 15.39 3.28
C LYS A 263 -1.70 15.54 4.77
N VAL A 264 -2.12 16.68 5.30
CA VAL A 264 -2.11 16.95 6.73
C VAL A 264 -3.51 16.73 7.29
N LYS A 265 -3.58 16.11 8.47
CA LYS A 265 -4.81 15.89 9.21
C LYS A 265 -4.56 16.10 10.70
N ALA A 266 -5.39 16.90 11.35
CA ALA A 266 -5.50 16.86 12.81
C ALA A 266 -6.22 15.57 13.23
N LEU A 267 -5.68 14.93 14.26
CA LEU A 267 -6.26 13.80 14.95
C LEU A 267 -6.58 14.23 16.39
N ALA A 268 -7.41 13.45 17.07
CA ALA A 268 -7.76 13.70 18.47
C ALA A 268 -6.50 13.83 19.36
N GLN A 269 -6.62 14.66 20.39
CA GLN A 269 -5.59 14.88 21.41
C GLN A 269 -5.13 13.56 22.04
N LEU A 270 -3.84 13.48 22.36
CA LEU A 270 -3.29 12.32 23.05
C LEU A 270 -3.36 12.52 24.57
N GLY A 271 -4.14 11.70 25.27
CA GLY A 271 -4.22 11.72 26.72
C GLY A 271 -4.78 13.05 27.24
N SER A 272 -4.00 13.76 28.06
CA SER A 272 -4.36 15.05 28.66
C SER A 272 -3.74 16.26 27.92
N SER A 273 -3.16 16.06 26.75
CA SER A 273 -2.62 17.17 25.94
C SER A 273 -3.77 18.04 25.42
N ASP A 274 -3.60 19.36 25.44
CA ASP A 274 -4.49 20.31 24.80
C ASP A 274 -4.16 20.57 23.31
N HIS A 275 -3.09 19.94 22.79
CA HIS A 275 -2.69 19.98 21.39
C HIS A 275 -3.17 18.74 20.63
N SER A 276 -3.68 18.96 19.43
CA SER A 276 -4.12 17.93 18.48
C SER A 276 -2.91 17.24 17.86
N ILE A 277 -2.96 15.92 17.72
CA ILE A 277 -1.89 15.20 17.02
C ILE A 277 -1.98 15.53 15.53
N ILE A 278 -0.89 16.01 14.95
CA ILE A 278 -0.82 16.27 13.51
C ILE A 278 -0.24 15.06 12.80
N HIS A 279 -1.03 14.49 11.89
CA HIS A 279 -0.62 13.37 11.06
C HIS A 279 -0.43 13.81 9.61
N MET A 280 0.82 13.80 9.16
CA MET A 280 1.20 14.06 7.78
C MET A 280 1.44 12.75 7.05
N SER A 281 0.80 12.59 5.89
CA SER A 281 0.98 11.40 5.04
C SER A 281 1.28 11.81 3.61
N PRO A 282 2.19 11.13 2.89
CA PRO A 282 2.49 11.47 1.51
C PRO A 282 1.27 11.22 0.61
N LYS A 283 1.06 12.11 -0.37
CA LYS A 283 0.07 12.00 -1.47
C LYS A 283 0.48 10.96 -2.53
N TYR A 284 1.61 10.28 -2.36
CA TYR A 284 2.13 9.33 -3.33
C TYR A 284 1.14 8.19 -3.65
N HIS A 285 0.82 8.04 -4.94
CA HIS A 285 0.06 6.92 -5.51
C HIS A 285 1.01 5.99 -6.28
N ARG A 286 0.99 4.69 -6.00
CA ARG A 286 1.88 3.69 -6.63
C ARG A 286 1.76 3.73 -8.16
N GLU A 287 2.88 3.60 -8.86
CA GLU A 287 2.96 3.49 -10.34
C GLU A 287 2.03 2.44 -10.96
N LEU A 288 1.62 1.42 -10.19
CA LEU A 288 0.65 0.41 -10.63
C LEU A 288 -0.74 1.00 -11.00
N GLU A 289 -1.05 2.20 -10.51
CA GLU A 289 -2.26 2.97 -10.83
C GLU A 289 -2.04 3.95 -12.00
N ARG A 290 -0.80 4.14 -12.48
CA ARG A 290 -0.42 5.09 -13.53
C ARG A 290 -0.29 4.47 -14.93
N SER A 291 -0.14 3.15 -15.06
CA SER A 291 0.04 2.55 -16.37
C SER A 291 -1.26 2.61 -17.19
N LYS A 292 -1.16 3.19 -18.40
CA LYS A 292 -2.29 3.26 -19.33
C LYS A 292 -2.73 1.82 -19.68
N PRO A 293 -4.04 1.59 -19.92
CA PRO A 293 -4.53 0.29 -20.37
C PRO A 293 -3.77 -0.14 -21.62
N ILE A 294 -3.28 -1.39 -21.62
CA ILE A 294 -2.58 -1.95 -22.78
C ILE A 294 -3.65 -2.52 -23.71
N GLU A 295 -3.69 -2.07 -24.96
CA GLU A 295 -4.45 -2.75 -26.01
C GLU A 295 -3.64 -3.97 -26.47
N LYS A 296 -4.20 -5.16 -26.27
CA LYS A 296 -3.66 -6.39 -26.85
C LYS A 296 -4.59 -6.89 -27.92
N THR A 297 -4.00 -7.29 -29.03
CA THR A 297 -4.69 -7.95 -30.13
C THR A 297 -4.41 -9.44 -30.04
N GLN A 298 -5.46 -10.26 -30.05
CA GLN A 298 -5.33 -11.71 -30.04
C GLN A 298 -6.21 -12.31 -31.15
N LEU A 299 -5.73 -13.37 -31.79
CA LEU A 299 -6.50 -14.17 -32.74
C LEU A 299 -7.72 -14.77 -32.05
N SER A 300 -8.90 -14.54 -32.63
CA SER A 300 -10.19 -14.99 -32.09
C SER A 300 -10.61 -16.29 -32.75
N TRP A 301 -10.21 -17.42 -32.17
CA TRP A 301 -10.58 -18.77 -32.58
C TRP A 301 -12.06 -19.06 -32.31
N ASN A 302 -12.95 -18.62 -33.20
CA ASN A 302 -14.36 -19.04 -33.20
C ASN A 302 -14.55 -20.24 -34.14
N LYS A 303 -15.71 -20.92 -34.05
CA LYS A 303 -15.99 -22.13 -34.83
C LYS A 303 -15.87 -21.88 -36.34
N GLU A 304 -16.42 -20.77 -36.81
CA GLU A 304 -16.40 -20.36 -38.21
C GLU A 304 -14.97 -20.13 -38.76
N ALA A 305 -14.12 -19.42 -38.03
CA ALA A 305 -12.72 -19.20 -38.44
C ALA A 305 -11.90 -20.49 -38.42
N VAL A 306 -12.19 -21.40 -37.49
CA VAL A 306 -11.57 -22.73 -37.45
C VAL A 306 -12.00 -23.57 -38.66
N ASP A 307 -13.28 -23.50 -39.04
CA ASP A 307 -13.82 -24.24 -40.19
C ASP A 307 -13.26 -23.66 -41.51
N GLN A 308 -13.12 -22.34 -41.63
CA GLN A 308 -12.48 -21.70 -42.80
C GLN A 308 -10.98 -22.01 -42.89
N LEU A 309 -10.25 -22.01 -41.77
CA LEU A 309 -8.84 -22.36 -41.75
C LEU A 309 -8.63 -23.82 -42.13
N ARG A 310 -9.53 -24.71 -41.70
CA ARG A 310 -9.54 -26.11 -42.13
C ARG A 310 -9.72 -26.23 -43.64
N GLY A 311 -10.71 -25.54 -44.21
CA GLY A 311 -10.92 -25.54 -45.66
C GLY A 311 -9.69 -25.02 -46.43
N CYS A 312 -9.00 -24.01 -45.91
CA CYS A 312 -7.75 -23.51 -46.50
C CYS A 312 -6.64 -24.57 -46.53
N PHE A 313 -6.47 -25.34 -45.45
CA PHE A 313 -5.49 -26.42 -45.39
C PHE A 313 -5.87 -27.63 -46.25
N GLU A 314 -7.16 -27.92 -46.41
CA GLU A 314 -7.65 -28.97 -47.31
C GLU A 314 -7.41 -28.62 -48.79
N CYS A 315 -7.43 -27.34 -49.15
CA CYS A 315 -7.13 -26.86 -50.50
C CYS A 315 -5.64 -26.56 -50.75
N THR A 316 -4.78 -26.70 -49.74
CA THR A 316 -3.33 -26.48 -49.88
C THR A 316 -2.67 -27.70 -50.49
N ASP A 317 -1.88 -27.51 -51.56
CA ASP A 317 -0.99 -28.56 -52.07
C ASP A 317 0.24 -28.67 -51.18
N TRP A 318 0.24 -29.64 -50.27
CA TRP A 318 1.32 -29.86 -49.30
C TRP A 318 2.59 -30.42 -49.93
N ASN A 319 2.52 -30.96 -51.16
CA ASN A 319 3.69 -31.51 -51.85
C ASN A 319 4.69 -30.42 -52.26
N VAL A 320 4.27 -29.14 -52.26
CA VAL A 320 5.12 -27.98 -52.52
C VAL A 320 6.19 -27.79 -51.44
N PHE A 321 6.02 -28.40 -50.26
CA PHE A 321 6.97 -28.32 -49.15
C PHE A 321 7.91 -29.53 -49.07
N ASP A 322 8.00 -30.36 -50.11
CA ASP A 322 8.88 -31.53 -50.14
C ASP A 322 10.34 -31.10 -50.41
N ASP A 323 11.07 -30.77 -49.33
CA ASP A 323 12.49 -30.44 -49.35
C ASP A 323 13.28 -31.48 -48.51
N PRO A 324 14.44 -31.98 -48.99
CA PRO A 324 15.28 -32.92 -48.26
C PRO A 324 15.82 -32.39 -46.91
N ASN A 325 15.83 -31.07 -46.67
CA ASN A 325 16.23 -30.48 -45.40
C ASN A 325 15.04 -30.30 -44.43
N LEU A 326 14.89 -31.25 -43.51
CA LEU A 326 13.81 -31.29 -42.50
C LEU A 326 13.66 -29.98 -41.69
N GLN A 327 14.75 -29.26 -41.41
CA GLN A 327 14.71 -28.04 -40.61
C GLN A 327 14.14 -26.85 -41.40
N ASP A 328 14.47 -26.77 -42.68
CA ASP A 328 13.99 -25.73 -43.59
C ASP A 328 12.53 -25.99 -43.96
N THR A 329 12.15 -27.25 -44.16
CA THR A 329 10.75 -27.68 -44.35
C THR A 329 9.89 -27.32 -43.14
N THR A 330 10.38 -27.60 -41.92
CA THR A 330 9.62 -27.30 -40.68
C THR A 330 9.40 -25.79 -40.52
N THR A 331 10.43 -25.00 -40.84
CA THR A 331 10.35 -23.53 -40.76
C THR A 331 9.36 -23.00 -41.78
N THR A 332 9.46 -23.42 -43.04
CA THR A 332 8.60 -22.99 -44.14
C THR A 332 7.13 -23.36 -43.92
N VAL A 333 6.88 -24.61 -43.48
CA VAL A 333 5.52 -25.07 -43.14
C VAL A 333 4.96 -24.28 -41.95
N THR A 334 5.78 -23.99 -40.94
CA THR A 334 5.35 -23.19 -39.78
C THR A 334 5.00 -21.76 -40.19
N GLU A 335 5.80 -21.15 -41.06
CA GLU A 335 5.54 -19.82 -41.61
C GLU A 335 4.26 -19.78 -42.44
N TYR A 336 4.03 -20.79 -43.30
CA TYR A 336 2.81 -20.91 -44.08
C TYR A 336 1.56 -21.09 -43.20
N ILE A 337 1.63 -21.95 -42.17
CA ILE A 337 0.53 -22.14 -41.21
C ILE A 337 0.23 -20.84 -40.46
N ASN A 338 1.26 -20.11 -40.04
CA ASN A 338 1.10 -18.81 -39.37
C ASN A 338 0.49 -17.78 -40.33
N PHE A 339 0.90 -17.76 -41.59
CA PHE A 339 0.33 -16.90 -42.62
C PHE A 339 -1.18 -17.18 -42.83
N CYS A 340 -1.56 -18.44 -42.98
CA CYS A 340 -2.97 -18.83 -43.13
C CYS A 340 -3.78 -18.46 -41.89
N ALA A 341 -3.22 -18.67 -40.70
CA ALA A 341 -3.84 -18.28 -39.44
C ALA A 341 -4.02 -16.75 -39.33
N ASP A 342 -3.04 -15.96 -39.77
CA ASP A 342 -3.12 -14.50 -39.76
C ASP A 342 -4.10 -13.93 -40.79
N LEU A 343 -4.27 -14.60 -41.94
CA LEU A 343 -5.17 -14.20 -43.01
C LEU A 343 -6.64 -14.49 -42.67
N ILE A 344 -6.91 -15.68 -42.11
CA ILE A 344 -8.27 -16.20 -41.94
C ILE A 344 -8.83 -15.88 -40.56
N ILE A 345 -8.00 -15.89 -39.50
CA ILE A 345 -8.52 -15.76 -38.14
C ILE A 345 -8.70 -14.28 -37.78
N PRO A 346 -9.93 -13.84 -37.44
CA PRO A 346 -10.17 -12.46 -37.10
C PRO A 346 -9.41 -12.03 -35.84
N LYS A 347 -8.79 -10.86 -35.93
CA LYS A 347 -8.05 -10.24 -34.81
C LYS A 347 -9.03 -9.48 -33.91
N LYS A 348 -9.03 -9.81 -32.62
CA LYS A 348 -9.85 -9.10 -31.62
C LYS A 348 -8.96 -8.33 -30.67
N SER A 349 -9.16 -7.02 -30.62
CA SER A 349 -8.47 -6.13 -29.69
C SER A 349 -9.24 -6.03 -28.37
N PHE A 350 -8.52 -6.11 -27.26
CA PHE A 350 -9.09 -5.87 -25.94
C PHE A 350 -8.14 -5.07 -25.06
N ARG A 351 -8.74 -4.21 -24.23
CA ARG A 351 -8.02 -3.40 -23.24
C ARG A 351 -7.77 -4.21 -21.97
N ILE A 352 -6.50 -4.39 -21.63
CA ILE A 352 -6.07 -4.96 -20.36
C ILE A 352 -5.73 -3.81 -19.42
N PHE A 353 -6.53 -3.65 -18.37
CA PHE A 353 -6.22 -2.71 -17.31
C PHE A 353 -5.18 -3.33 -16.36
N PRO A 354 -4.20 -2.57 -15.83
CA PRO A 354 -3.17 -3.07 -14.91
C PRO A 354 -3.72 -3.76 -13.66
N ASN A 355 -4.93 -3.40 -13.25
CA ASN A 355 -5.64 -3.95 -12.09
C ASN A 355 -6.49 -5.20 -12.42
N SER A 356 -6.56 -5.61 -13.69
CA SER A 356 -7.38 -6.74 -14.13
C SER A 356 -6.84 -8.03 -13.54
N LYS A 357 -7.66 -8.70 -12.73
CA LYS A 357 -7.26 -9.99 -12.15
C LYS A 357 -7.08 -10.99 -13.28
N PRO A 358 -5.97 -11.75 -13.32
CA PRO A 358 -5.68 -12.61 -14.46
C PRO A 358 -6.56 -13.86 -14.55
N TRP A 359 -7.35 -14.13 -13.51
CA TRP A 359 -8.37 -15.18 -13.48
C TRP A 359 -9.77 -14.66 -13.87
N LEU A 360 -9.89 -13.40 -14.29
CA LEU A 360 -11.17 -12.79 -14.64
C LEU A 360 -11.64 -13.31 -16.01
N SER A 361 -12.60 -14.24 -16.01
CA SER A 361 -13.19 -14.80 -17.23
C SER A 361 -14.33 -13.94 -17.81
N LYS A 362 -14.73 -14.22 -19.06
CA LYS A 362 -15.86 -13.57 -19.74
C LYS A 362 -17.18 -13.91 -19.02
N GLU A 363 -17.31 -15.16 -18.58
CA GLU A 363 -18.46 -15.70 -17.84
C GLU A 363 -18.60 -14.99 -16.50
N LEU A 364 -17.49 -14.78 -15.79
CA LEU A 364 -17.51 -14.06 -14.52
C LEU A 364 -17.88 -12.58 -14.70
N LYS A 365 -17.45 -11.94 -15.80
CA LYS A 365 -17.89 -10.57 -16.14
C LYS A 365 -19.39 -10.54 -16.41
N SER A 366 -19.95 -11.51 -17.15
CA SER A 366 -21.39 -11.63 -17.39
C SER A 366 -22.18 -11.72 -16.09
N LEU A 367 -21.79 -12.62 -15.18
CA LEU A 367 -22.44 -12.80 -13.89
C LEU A 367 -22.42 -11.52 -13.03
N VAL A 368 -21.35 -10.72 -13.11
CA VAL A 368 -21.26 -9.42 -12.41
C VAL A 368 -22.21 -8.38 -13.04
N TYR A 369 -22.35 -8.36 -14.37
CA TYR A 369 -23.32 -7.50 -15.05
C TYR A 369 -24.76 -7.90 -14.74
N GLU A 370 -25.09 -9.19 -14.80
CA GLU A 370 -26.42 -9.73 -14.47
C GLU A 370 -26.81 -9.42 -13.02
N LYS A 371 -25.87 -9.53 -12.07
CA LYS A 371 -26.11 -9.12 -10.68
C LYS A 371 -26.39 -7.62 -10.56
N LYS A 372 -25.68 -6.77 -11.31
CA LYS A 372 -25.91 -5.32 -11.31
C LYS A 372 -27.28 -4.98 -11.89
N ALA A 373 -27.69 -5.66 -12.96
CA ALA A 373 -29.03 -5.54 -13.54
C ALA A 373 -30.11 -5.94 -12.52
N ALA A 374 -29.96 -7.10 -11.88
CA ALA A 374 -30.88 -7.59 -10.84
C ALA A 374 -30.98 -6.65 -9.62
N PHE A 375 -29.87 -6.03 -9.22
CA PHE A 375 -29.87 -5.02 -8.17
C PHE A 375 -30.60 -3.74 -8.59
N SER A 376 -30.48 -3.34 -9.85
CA SER A 376 -31.14 -2.15 -10.40
C SER A 376 -32.65 -2.38 -10.58
N SER A 377 -33.07 -3.62 -10.80
CA SER A 377 -34.48 -4.01 -10.90
C SER A 377 -35.15 -4.38 -9.56
N GLY A 378 -34.43 -4.30 -8.43
CA GLY A 378 -34.97 -4.59 -7.10
C GLY A 378 -35.17 -6.08 -6.77
N ASP A 379 -34.67 -7.00 -7.60
CA ASP A 379 -34.81 -8.45 -7.38
C ASP A 379 -33.68 -8.97 -6.47
N PHE A 380 -33.92 -8.93 -5.17
CA PHE A 380 -32.94 -9.31 -4.15
C PHE A 380 -32.65 -10.81 -4.09
N ASP A 381 -33.59 -11.67 -4.51
CA ASP A 381 -33.39 -13.12 -4.55
C ASP A 381 -32.49 -13.52 -5.73
N LEU A 382 -32.67 -12.90 -6.89
CA LEU A 382 -31.77 -13.06 -8.03
C LEU A 382 -30.36 -12.51 -7.71
N VAL A 383 -30.26 -11.38 -6.99
CA VAL A 383 -28.96 -10.86 -6.50
C VAL A 383 -28.24 -11.87 -5.61
N LYS A 384 -28.97 -12.54 -4.69
CA LYS A 384 -28.40 -13.55 -3.79
C LYS A 384 -27.94 -14.80 -4.55
N THR A 385 -28.72 -15.23 -5.55
CA THR A 385 -28.39 -16.35 -6.44
C THR A 385 -27.16 -16.05 -7.29
N LYS A 386 -27.14 -14.90 -7.98
CA LYS A 386 -25.99 -14.46 -8.79
C LYS A 386 -24.74 -14.24 -7.94
N GLN A 387 -24.87 -13.76 -6.70
CA GLN A 387 -23.73 -13.67 -5.77
C GLN A 387 -23.13 -15.04 -5.42
N ARG A 388 -23.95 -16.11 -5.31
CA ARG A 388 -23.46 -17.48 -5.08
C ARG A 388 -22.76 -18.03 -6.33
N GLU A 389 -23.31 -17.78 -7.52
CA GLU A 389 -22.71 -18.15 -8.81
C GLU A 389 -21.35 -17.46 -9.00
N ILE A 390 -21.26 -16.14 -8.75
CA ILE A 390 -20.00 -15.38 -8.77
C ILE A 390 -18.96 -16.01 -7.83
N LYS A 391 -19.33 -16.39 -6.60
CA LYS A 391 -18.40 -17.02 -5.65
C LYS A 391 -17.89 -18.37 -6.15
N LYS A 392 -18.77 -19.20 -6.73
CA LYS A 392 -18.41 -20.49 -7.33
C LYS A 392 -17.46 -20.30 -8.51
N GLU A 393 -17.78 -19.38 -9.41
CA GLU A 393 -17.01 -19.13 -10.63
C GLU A 393 -15.64 -18.51 -10.31
N VAL A 394 -15.55 -17.59 -9.34
CA VAL A 394 -14.26 -17.08 -8.83
C VAL A 394 -13.37 -18.22 -8.31
N LYS A 395 -13.93 -19.20 -7.59
CA LYS A 395 -13.18 -20.34 -7.08
C LYS A 395 -12.68 -21.23 -8.23
N ARG A 396 -13.54 -21.48 -9.23
CA ARG A 396 -13.20 -22.24 -10.44
C ARG A 396 -12.09 -21.57 -11.24
N CYS A 397 -12.26 -20.29 -11.57
CA CYS A 397 -11.30 -19.49 -12.32
C CYS A 397 -9.92 -19.43 -11.64
N LYS A 398 -9.86 -19.24 -10.32
CA LYS A 398 -8.61 -19.27 -9.56
C LYS A 398 -7.93 -20.65 -9.63
N LYS A 399 -8.69 -21.73 -9.47
CA LYS A 399 -8.16 -23.11 -9.53
C LYS A 399 -7.68 -23.50 -10.93
N SER A 400 -8.39 -23.08 -11.98
CA SER A 400 -7.98 -23.26 -13.37
C SER A 400 -6.70 -22.50 -13.70
N THR A 401 -6.60 -21.24 -13.26
CA THR A 401 -5.39 -20.43 -13.43
C THR A 401 -4.18 -21.06 -12.71
N GLU A 402 -4.39 -21.60 -11.51
CA GLU A 402 -3.36 -22.31 -10.75
C GLU A 402 -2.92 -23.62 -11.45
N ARG A 403 -3.85 -24.37 -12.05
CA ARG A 403 -3.55 -25.57 -12.84
C ARG A 403 -2.77 -25.25 -14.12
N ASN A 404 -3.19 -24.24 -14.88
CA ASN A 404 -2.49 -23.81 -16.10
C ASN A 404 -1.08 -23.31 -15.76
N TRP A 405 -0.91 -22.61 -14.63
CA TRP A 405 0.41 -22.23 -14.12
C TRP A 405 1.29 -23.45 -13.84
N LYS A 406 0.76 -24.48 -13.15
CA LYS A 406 1.49 -25.73 -12.84
C LYS A 406 1.84 -26.53 -14.11
N ILE A 407 0.96 -26.55 -15.11
CA ILE A 407 1.20 -27.24 -16.40
C ILE A 407 2.32 -26.53 -17.18
N ASN A 408 2.26 -25.19 -17.28
CA ASN A 408 3.31 -24.41 -17.94
C ASN A 408 4.66 -24.55 -17.22
N LEU A 409 4.67 -24.61 -15.89
CA LEU A 409 5.89 -24.85 -15.11
C LEU A 409 6.52 -26.21 -15.45
N LYS A 410 5.72 -27.27 -15.58
CA LYS A 410 6.20 -28.61 -15.95
C LYS A 410 6.70 -28.70 -17.39
N GLY A 411 6.09 -27.93 -18.32
CA GLY A 411 6.54 -27.84 -19.71
C GLY A 411 7.88 -27.12 -19.88
N VAL A 412 8.16 -26.12 -19.03
CA VAL A 412 9.45 -25.41 -19.00
C VAL A 412 10.56 -26.27 -18.38
N ILE A 413 10.27 -27.04 -17.33
CA ILE A 413 11.24 -27.93 -16.68
C ILE A 413 11.66 -29.10 -17.60
N ARG A 414 10.76 -29.61 -18.46
CA ARG A 414 11.09 -30.66 -19.45
C ARG A 414 11.93 -30.16 -20.63
N LYS A 415 12.08 -28.84 -20.84
CA LYS A 415 12.85 -28.25 -21.93
C LYS A 415 14.28 -27.84 -21.55
N GLN A 416 14.76 -28.19 -20.36
CA GLN A 416 16.19 -28.12 -20.05
C GLN A 416 16.84 -29.47 -20.39
N PRO A 417 17.66 -29.56 -21.45
CA PRO A 417 18.54 -30.71 -21.62
C PRO A 417 19.53 -30.70 -20.46
N GLY A 418 19.80 -31.89 -19.91
CA GLY A 418 20.74 -32.08 -18.81
C GLY A 418 22.08 -31.42 -19.10
N LYS A 419 22.54 -30.65 -18.12
CA LYS A 419 23.95 -30.46 -17.81
C LYS A 419 24.10 -30.61 -16.31
#